data_AF-A0A0D2KQ38-F1
#
_entry.id   AF-A0A0D2KQ38-F1
#
_cell.length_a   1.000
_cell.length_b   1.000
_cell.length_c   1.000
_cell.angle_alpha   90.00
_cell.angle_beta   90.00
_cell.angle_gamma   90.00
#
_symmetry.space_group_name_H-M   'P 1'
#
loop_
_entity.id
_entity.type
_entity.pdbx_description
1 polymer ?
#
loop_
_entity_poly.entity_id
_entity_poly.type
_entity_poly.pdbx_seq_one_letter_code
_entity_poly.pdbx_strand_id
1 'polypeptide(L)'
;MGRDDSGEVLVMRPSRADFSRPFAEYVTKVFKKHPDLPMFKVKPPAGWRPRRRPFPKLDTVEIVTPIKQICYGKGGSYRCILMEQKRMNVQRFKDISESEGHTPPESKRGKDLEDTLLERSFWSSVTINPPLYGADTPVSFFDDKLEYGWNLRGLDGCLLRQMRVPDIPGVTTPMCYFGMWKAFFSWHK
;
A
#
# COMPACT_ATOMS: atom_id res chain seq x y z
N MET A 1 -8.17 -3.90 18.32
CA MET A 1 -7.22 -4.08 17.20
C MET A 1 -6.19 -5.09 17.67
N GLY A 2 -6.08 -6.25 17.02
CA GLY A 2 -5.15 -7.33 17.37
C GLY A 2 -3.71 -6.87 17.32
N ARG A 3 -3.28 -6.43 18.50
CA ARG A 3 -1.92 -6.13 18.87
C ARG A 3 -1.42 -7.35 19.66
N ASP A 4 -0.13 -7.60 19.66
CA ASP A 4 0.42 -8.51 20.67
C ASP A 4 0.28 -7.90 22.08
N ASP A 5 0.70 -8.62 23.11
CA ASP A 5 0.63 -8.16 24.51
C ASP A 5 1.39 -6.83 24.75
N SER A 6 2.21 -6.38 23.79
CA SER A 6 2.95 -5.12 23.81
C SER A 6 2.25 -3.96 23.09
N GLY A 7 1.13 -4.22 22.38
CA GLY A 7 0.43 -3.19 21.64
C GLY A 7 0.89 -3.00 20.19
N GLU A 8 1.76 -3.87 19.68
CA GLU A 8 2.35 -3.77 18.33
C GLU A 8 1.67 -4.67 17.29
N VAL A 9 1.76 -4.29 16.01
CA VAL A 9 1.27 -5.12 14.89
C VAL A 9 2.17 -6.34 14.75
N LEU A 10 1.58 -7.53 14.80
CA LEU A 10 2.32 -8.79 14.67
C LEU A 10 3.13 -8.83 13.36
N VAL A 11 4.45 -9.04 13.47
CA VAL A 11 5.36 -9.11 12.32
C VAL A 11 5.86 -10.54 12.09
N MET A 12 5.33 -11.18 11.06
CA MET A 12 5.74 -12.49 10.57
C MET A 12 7.01 -12.42 9.70
N ARG A 13 7.91 -13.38 9.89
CA ARG A 13 9.19 -13.51 9.16
C ARG A 13 9.33 -14.94 8.63
N PRO A 14 8.62 -15.30 7.54
CA PRO A 14 8.69 -16.65 6.97
C PRO A 14 10.11 -17.03 6.55
N SER A 15 10.44 -18.30 6.68
CA SER A 15 11.63 -18.86 6.03
C SER A 15 11.46 -18.88 4.51
N ARG A 16 12.53 -19.11 3.75
CA ARG A 16 12.42 -19.35 2.30
C ARG A 16 11.48 -20.53 1.99
N ALA A 17 11.53 -21.59 2.80
CA ALA A 17 10.66 -22.76 2.64
C ALA A 17 9.19 -22.41 2.84
N ASP A 18 8.87 -21.64 3.89
CA ASP A 18 7.49 -21.17 4.13
C ASP A 18 7.00 -20.24 3.02
N PHE A 19 7.86 -19.32 2.58
CA PHE A 19 7.54 -18.36 1.54
C PHE A 19 7.43 -18.99 0.15
N SER A 20 7.98 -20.20 -0.05
CA SER A 20 7.84 -20.95 -1.30
C SER A 20 6.53 -21.75 -1.38
N ARG A 21 5.77 -21.85 -0.29
CA ARG A 21 4.44 -22.47 -0.29
C ARG A 21 3.37 -21.47 -0.75
N PRO A 22 2.20 -21.97 -1.20
CA PRO A 22 1.07 -21.12 -1.54
C PRO A 22 0.74 -20.12 -0.42
N PHE A 23 0.49 -18.87 -0.80
CA PHE A 23 0.19 -17.78 0.14
C PHE A 23 -0.94 -18.14 1.11
N ALA A 24 -2.02 -18.71 0.56
CA ALA A 24 -3.18 -19.09 1.35
C ALA A 24 -2.85 -20.09 2.46
N GLU A 25 -1.97 -21.07 2.22
CA GLU A 25 -1.55 -22.02 3.25
C GLU A 25 -0.84 -21.33 4.42
N TYR A 26 0.02 -20.36 4.11
CA TYR A 26 0.72 -19.59 5.14
C TYR A 26 -0.26 -18.77 5.97
N VAL A 27 -1.14 -18.01 5.30
CA VAL A 27 -2.15 -17.17 5.95
C VAL A 27 -3.12 -18.00 6.79
N THR A 28 -3.59 -19.15 6.29
CA THR A 28 -4.43 -20.07 7.07
C THR A 28 -3.74 -20.56 8.34
N LYS A 29 -2.43 -20.87 8.29
CA LYS A 29 -1.67 -21.24 9.49
C LYS A 29 -1.56 -20.09 10.50
N VAL A 30 -1.42 -18.85 10.03
CA VAL A 30 -1.43 -17.66 10.89
C VAL A 30 -2.77 -17.50 11.61
N PHE A 31 -3.88 -17.49 10.86
CA PHE A 31 -5.21 -17.31 11.46
C PHE A 31 -5.66 -18.48 12.33
N LYS A 32 -5.17 -19.72 12.09
CA LYS A 32 -5.40 -20.83 13.01
C LYS A 32 -4.79 -20.60 14.39
N LYS A 33 -3.67 -19.87 14.48
CA LYS A 33 -3.01 -19.52 15.75
C LYS A 33 -3.53 -18.21 16.34
N HIS A 34 -3.96 -17.29 15.48
CA HIS A 34 -4.41 -15.95 15.85
C HIS A 34 -5.74 -15.65 15.14
N PRO A 35 -6.86 -16.27 15.56
CA PRO A 35 -8.14 -16.17 14.85
C PRO A 35 -8.70 -14.74 14.81
N ASP A 36 -8.44 -13.93 15.84
CA ASP A 36 -8.97 -12.58 16.00
C ASP A 36 -8.03 -11.48 15.50
N LEU A 37 -6.96 -11.85 14.78
CA LEU A 37 -5.96 -10.90 14.29
C LEU A 37 -6.54 -10.07 13.13
N PRO A 38 -6.64 -8.73 13.21
CA PRO A 38 -7.23 -7.94 12.14
C PRO A 38 -6.25 -7.67 10.98
N MET A 39 -4.95 -7.62 11.29
CA MET A 39 -3.88 -7.41 10.31
C MET A 39 -2.56 -7.92 10.88
N PHE A 40 -1.63 -8.27 9.99
CA PHE A 40 -0.25 -8.58 10.33
C PHE A 40 0.69 -8.18 9.21
N LYS A 41 1.94 -7.91 9.57
CA LYS A 41 2.99 -7.59 8.61
C LYS A 41 3.78 -8.85 8.27
N VAL A 42 4.08 -9.05 6.99
CA VAL A 42 5.03 -10.08 6.55
C VAL A 42 6.29 -9.40 6.05
N LYS A 43 7.44 -9.73 6.64
CA LYS A 43 8.75 -9.38 6.07
C LYS A 43 9.25 -10.58 5.26
N PRO A 44 9.38 -10.48 3.93
CA PRO A 44 9.82 -11.61 3.11
C PRO A 44 11.25 -12.04 3.48
N PRO A 45 11.66 -13.27 3.14
CA PRO A 45 13.03 -13.73 3.39
C PRO A 45 14.07 -12.79 2.81
N ALA A 46 15.21 -12.64 3.49
CA ALA A 46 16.31 -11.80 3.03
C ALA A 46 16.73 -12.18 1.60
N GLY A 47 16.97 -11.17 0.75
CA GLY A 47 17.34 -11.35 -0.65
C GLY A 47 16.17 -11.64 -1.61
N TRP A 48 14.96 -11.92 -1.12
CA TRP A 48 13.79 -12.02 -1.99
C TRP A 48 13.46 -10.66 -2.62
N ARG A 49 13.12 -10.66 -3.91
CA ARG A 49 12.71 -9.47 -4.65
C ARG A 49 11.52 -9.80 -5.57
N PRO A 50 10.48 -8.96 -5.62
CA PRO A 50 9.33 -9.16 -6.50
C PRO A 50 9.64 -8.84 -7.97
N ARG A 51 10.78 -8.16 -8.22
CA ARG A 51 11.21 -7.70 -9.53
C ARG A 51 12.74 -7.78 -9.63
N ARG A 52 13.24 -8.45 -10.66
CA ARG A 52 14.66 -8.55 -11.04
C ARG A 52 14.99 -7.63 -12.21
N ARG A 53 14.04 -7.44 -13.12
CA ARG A 53 14.20 -6.52 -14.25
C ARG A 53 14.20 -5.05 -13.76
N PRO A 54 14.85 -4.13 -14.48
CA PRO A 54 14.82 -2.70 -14.13
C PRO A 54 13.38 -2.18 -13.97
N PHE A 55 13.19 -1.23 -13.06
CA PHE A 55 11.91 -0.53 -12.92
C PHE A 55 11.60 0.24 -14.22
N PRO A 56 10.35 0.25 -14.72
CA PRO A 56 10.02 1.00 -15.93
C PRO A 56 10.31 2.50 -15.73
N LYS A 57 10.59 3.22 -16.81
CA LYS A 57 10.70 4.68 -16.73
C LYS A 57 9.35 5.26 -16.29
N LEU A 58 9.36 6.21 -15.37
CA LEU A 58 8.13 6.72 -14.75
C LEU A 58 7.22 7.47 -15.74
N ASP A 59 7.80 8.05 -16.79
CA ASP A 59 7.08 8.72 -17.87
C ASP A 59 6.27 7.76 -18.76
N THR A 60 6.61 6.47 -18.74
CA THR A 60 5.91 5.40 -19.49
C THR A 60 4.73 4.78 -18.75
N VAL A 61 4.53 5.12 -17.47
CA VAL A 61 3.43 4.59 -16.66
C VAL A 61 2.37 5.66 -16.51
N GLU A 62 1.13 5.36 -16.89
CA GLU A 62 0.00 6.28 -16.76
C GLU A 62 -0.82 6.04 -15.49
N ILE A 63 -1.25 7.14 -14.87
CA ILE A 63 -2.32 7.18 -13.87
C ILE A 63 -3.54 7.74 -14.58
N VAL A 64 -4.53 6.87 -14.86
CA VAL A 64 -5.70 7.22 -15.67
C VAL A 64 -6.59 8.25 -14.96
N THR A 65 -6.85 8.01 -13.67
CA THR A 65 -7.75 8.83 -12.87
C THR A 65 -7.11 9.17 -11.51
N PRO A 66 -6.12 10.09 -11.48
CA PRO A 66 -5.59 10.58 -10.21
C PRO A 66 -6.69 11.30 -9.43
N ILE A 67 -6.70 11.15 -8.11
CA ILE A 67 -7.76 11.66 -7.23
C ILE A 67 -7.17 12.73 -6.32
N LYS A 68 -7.73 13.94 -6.32
CA LYS A 68 -7.45 14.95 -5.29
C LYS A 68 -8.33 14.70 -4.07
N GLN A 69 -7.72 14.56 -2.90
CA GLN A 69 -8.42 14.21 -1.65
C GLN A 69 -8.68 15.48 -0.82
N ILE A 70 -9.87 16.04 -0.94
CA ILE A 70 -10.24 17.29 -0.26
C ILE A 70 -10.90 16.97 1.08
N CYS A 71 -10.22 17.30 2.18
CA CYS A 71 -10.68 16.98 3.52
C CYS A 71 -11.33 18.19 4.21
N TYR A 72 -12.46 17.93 4.88
CA TYR A 72 -13.17 18.86 5.73
C TYR A 72 -13.39 18.24 7.11
N GLY A 73 -13.32 19.04 8.16
CA GLY A 73 -13.56 18.56 9.53
C GLY A 73 -12.55 19.10 10.53
N LYS A 74 -12.68 18.67 11.78
CA LYS A 74 -11.81 19.07 12.90
C LYS A 74 -11.88 18.04 14.03
N GLY A 75 -10.88 18.05 14.91
CA GLY A 75 -10.90 17.25 16.14
C GLY A 75 -10.94 15.73 15.92
N GLY A 76 -10.27 15.24 14.88
CA GLY A 76 -10.21 13.79 14.58
C GLY A 76 -11.37 13.26 13.73
N SER A 77 -12.39 14.06 13.44
CA SER A 77 -13.50 13.68 12.57
C SER A 77 -13.43 14.47 11.27
N TYR A 78 -13.28 13.75 10.15
CA TYR A 78 -13.09 14.33 8.83
C TYR A 78 -13.95 13.63 7.78
N ARG A 79 -14.43 14.41 6.82
CA ARG A 79 -15.04 13.96 5.57
C ARG A 79 -14.07 14.26 4.44
N CYS A 80 -13.82 13.25 3.60
CA CYS A 80 -13.04 13.41 2.37
C CYS A 80 -13.96 13.46 1.16
N ILE A 81 -13.76 14.44 0.28
CA ILE A 81 -14.33 14.49 -1.05
C ILE A 81 -13.23 14.06 -2.03
N LEU A 82 -13.51 13.02 -2.79
CA LEU A 82 -12.62 12.53 -3.84
C LEU A 82 -12.96 13.28 -5.14
N MET A 83 -12.03 14.09 -5.62
CA MET A 83 -12.18 14.84 -6.85
C MET A 83 -11.24 14.28 -7.91
N GLU A 84 -11.80 13.63 -8.93
CA GLU A 84 -11.02 13.15 -10.07
C GLU A 84 -10.26 14.29 -10.74
N GLN A 85 -9.04 14.00 -11.18
CA GLN A 85 -8.18 14.92 -11.91
C GLN A 85 -7.87 14.34 -13.29
N LYS A 86 -7.36 15.19 -14.18
CA LYS A 86 -6.94 14.76 -15.52
C LYS A 86 -5.82 13.72 -15.40
N ARG A 87 -5.84 12.76 -16.34
CA ARG A 87 -4.78 11.76 -16.52
C ARG A 87 -3.38 12.39 -16.50
N MET A 88 -2.43 11.67 -15.93
CA MET A 88 -1.01 12.06 -15.93
C MET A 88 -0.11 10.82 -15.90
N ASN A 89 1.15 10.96 -16.30
CA ASN A 89 2.13 9.90 -16.08
C ASN A 89 2.72 9.95 -14.65
N VAL A 90 3.37 8.87 -14.24
CA VAL A 90 3.95 8.75 -12.89
C VAL A 90 5.09 9.75 -12.69
N GLN A 91 5.84 10.11 -13.74
CA GLN A 91 6.86 11.15 -13.65
C GLN A 91 6.25 12.49 -13.20
N ARG A 92 5.16 12.92 -13.85
CA ARG A 92 4.45 14.15 -13.48
C ARG A 92 3.87 14.08 -12.06
N PHE A 93 3.33 12.92 -11.67
CA PHE A 93 2.86 12.70 -10.30
C PHE A 93 3.99 12.87 -9.28
N LYS A 94 5.17 12.31 -9.57
CA LYS A 94 6.37 12.45 -8.74
C LYS A 94 6.77 13.93 -8.60
N ASP A 95 6.85 14.66 -9.71
CA ASP A 95 7.22 16.08 -9.68
C ASP A 95 6.26 16.90 -8.80
N ILE A 96 4.96 16.59 -8.82
CA ILE A 96 3.96 17.22 -7.94
C ILE A 96 4.18 16.80 -6.49
N SER A 97 4.42 15.51 -6.22
CA SER A 97 4.66 14.99 -4.87
C SER A 97 5.89 15.59 -4.19
N GLU A 98 6.85 16.09 -4.97
CA GLU A 98 8.09 16.70 -4.50
C GLU A 98 8.05 18.23 -4.52
N SER A 99 6.94 18.83 -5.00
CA SER A 99 6.74 20.27 -5.00
C SER A 99 6.47 20.83 -3.60
N GLU A 100 6.71 22.13 -3.44
CA GLU A 100 6.49 22.84 -2.18
C GLU A 100 5.05 22.63 -1.67
N GLY A 101 4.91 22.29 -0.38
CA GLY A 101 3.63 22.01 0.26
C GLY A 101 3.09 20.59 0.08
N HIS A 102 3.74 19.76 -0.76
CA HIS A 102 3.43 18.35 -0.99
C HIS A 102 4.49 17.37 -0.46
N THR A 103 5.58 17.87 0.11
CA THR A 103 6.57 17.05 0.82
C THR A 103 6.21 16.91 2.31
N PRO A 104 6.59 15.80 2.97
CA PRO A 104 6.55 15.72 4.41
C PRO A 104 7.38 16.85 5.05
N PRO A 105 7.03 17.32 6.26
CA PRO A 105 7.90 18.25 6.99
C PRO A 105 9.30 17.65 7.15
N GLU A 106 10.36 18.44 6.92
CA GLU A 106 11.74 17.97 7.08
C GLU A 106 11.92 17.36 8.48
N SER A 107 12.33 16.09 8.56
CA SER A 107 12.68 15.46 9.82
C SER A 107 14.04 15.99 10.31
N LYS A 108 14.05 17.22 10.83
CA LYS A 108 15.26 17.84 11.39
C LYS A 108 15.79 17.15 12.67
N ARG A 109 15.26 15.99 13.08
CA ARG A 109 15.62 15.30 14.32
C ARG A 109 15.46 13.79 14.19
N GLY A 110 16.58 13.06 14.09
CA GLY A 110 16.83 11.67 14.50
C GLY A 110 15.76 10.58 14.31
N LYS A 111 16.20 9.42 13.78
CA LYS A 111 15.40 8.26 13.31
C LYS A 111 14.34 7.65 14.23
N ASP A 112 14.33 7.94 15.53
CA ASP A 112 13.46 7.25 16.51
C ASP A 112 12.42 8.17 17.19
N LEU A 113 12.43 9.48 16.92
CA LEU A 113 11.39 10.44 17.33
C LEU A 113 10.43 10.82 16.18
N GLU A 114 10.54 10.13 15.03
CA GLU A 114 10.04 10.54 13.72
C GLU A 114 8.54 10.27 13.49
N ASP A 115 7.98 9.16 14.00
CA ASP A 115 6.63 8.72 13.65
C ASP A 115 5.50 9.54 14.31
N THR A 116 5.60 9.82 15.62
CA THR A 116 4.56 10.57 16.34
C THR A 116 4.47 12.02 15.87
N LEU A 117 5.62 12.63 15.53
CA LEU A 117 5.66 13.99 14.99
C LEU A 117 5.08 14.01 13.57
N LEU A 118 5.37 13.00 12.76
CA LEU A 118 4.81 12.88 11.42
C LEU A 118 3.30 12.65 11.46
N GLU A 119 2.81 11.78 12.35
CA GLU A 119 1.39 11.54 12.58
C GLU A 119 0.68 12.84 13.04
N ARG A 120 1.26 13.55 14.02
CA ARG A 120 0.71 14.83 14.48
C ARG A 120 0.67 15.86 13.36
N SER A 121 1.73 15.95 12.55
CA SER A 121 1.78 16.83 11.38
C SER A 121 0.73 16.46 10.33
N PHE A 122 0.49 15.16 10.09
CA PHE A 122 -0.60 14.70 9.23
C PHE A 122 -1.95 15.19 9.75
N TRP A 123 -2.33 14.84 10.99
CA TRP A 123 -3.68 15.15 11.51
C TRP A 123 -3.95 16.65 11.67
N SER A 124 -2.93 17.42 12.07
CA SER A 124 -3.05 18.88 12.22
C SER A 124 -3.17 19.62 10.89
N SER A 125 -2.76 19.01 9.77
CA SER A 125 -2.73 19.66 8.45
C SER A 125 -3.52 18.93 7.36
N VAL A 126 -4.28 17.89 7.69
CA VAL A 126 -5.01 17.05 6.71
C VAL A 126 -6.02 17.84 5.85
N THR A 127 -6.53 18.98 6.35
CA THR A 127 -7.46 19.86 5.62
C THR A 127 -6.75 20.94 4.79
N ILE A 128 -5.43 21.08 4.92
CA ILE A 128 -4.61 22.07 4.23
C ILE A 128 -3.93 21.38 3.05
N ASN A 129 -3.82 22.03 1.89
CA ASN A 129 -3.15 21.50 0.69
C ASN A 129 -3.54 20.05 0.35
N PRO A 130 -4.72 19.84 -0.27
CA PRO A 130 -5.23 18.53 -0.65
C PRO A 130 -4.22 17.72 -1.48
N PRO A 131 -3.86 16.49 -1.09
CA PRO A 131 -2.94 15.65 -1.84
C PRO A 131 -3.61 15.06 -3.09
N LEU A 132 -2.79 14.63 -4.05
CA LEU A 132 -3.22 13.70 -5.09
C LEU A 132 -2.95 12.27 -4.66
N TYR A 133 -3.79 11.35 -5.13
CA TYR A 133 -3.66 9.92 -4.90
C TYR A 133 -3.90 9.19 -6.22
N GLY A 134 -2.87 8.51 -6.72
CA GLY A 134 -2.97 7.70 -7.93
C GLY A 134 -3.46 6.30 -7.59
N ALA A 135 -4.76 6.15 -7.34
CA ALA A 135 -5.37 4.88 -7.00
C ALA A 135 -5.67 4.02 -8.24
N ASP A 136 -5.92 2.73 -8.00
CA ASP A 136 -6.58 1.80 -8.94
C ASP A 136 -5.96 1.77 -10.34
N THR A 137 -4.63 1.88 -10.43
CA THR A 137 -3.92 1.74 -11.71
C THR A 137 -3.69 0.24 -11.98
N PRO A 138 -4.24 -0.35 -13.06
CA PRO A 138 -4.20 -1.80 -13.33
C PRO A 138 -2.84 -2.24 -13.88
N VAL A 139 -1.78 -1.99 -13.12
CA VAL A 139 -0.40 -2.35 -13.42
C VAL A 139 0.18 -3.12 -12.25
N SER A 140 1.06 -4.07 -12.53
CA SER A 140 1.88 -4.71 -11.52
C SER A 140 3.34 -4.61 -11.89
N PHE A 141 4.15 -4.18 -10.91
CA PHE A 141 5.59 -4.08 -11.05
C PHE A 141 6.32 -5.39 -10.71
N PHE A 142 5.60 -6.45 -10.37
CA PHE A 142 6.19 -7.78 -10.22
C PHE A 142 6.69 -8.31 -11.57
N ASP A 143 7.67 -9.19 -11.55
CA ASP A 143 7.98 -10.01 -12.72
C ASP A 143 6.84 -11.00 -12.99
N ASP A 144 6.68 -11.39 -14.26
CA ASP A 144 5.60 -12.29 -14.65
C ASP A 144 5.74 -13.67 -13.99
N LYS A 145 6.99 -14.09 -13.75
CA LYS A 145 7.33 -15.29 -12.98
C LYS A 145 8.37 -14.93 -11.92
N LEU A 146 8.12 -15.39 -10.70
CA LEU A 146 9.09 -15.34 -9.61
C LEU A 146 9.78 -16.71 -9.51
N GLU A 147 11.05 -16.74 -9.09
CA GLU A 147 11.74 -18.00 -8.77
C GLU A 147 11.07 -18.74 -7.61
N TYR A 148 10.62 -17.98 -6.61
CA TYR A 148 9.84 -18.45 -5.47
C TYR A 148 9.16 -17.24 -4.82
N GLY A 149 8.23 -17.50 -3.90
CA GLY A 149 7.51 -16.44 -3.19
C GLY A 149 6.15 -16.13 -3.78
N TRP A 150 5.47 -15.19 -3.14
CA TRP A 150 4.09 -14.84 -3.48
C TRP A 150 4.06 -13.74 -4.55
N ASN A 151 3.50 -14.05 -5.71
CA ASN A 151 3.30 -13.07 -6.77
C ASN A 151 1.92 -12.42 -6.64
N LEU A 152 1.83 -11.10 -6.48
CA LEU A 152 0.54 -10.42 -6.38
C LEU A 152 -0.26 -10.43 -7.69
N ARG A 153 0.38 -10.70 -8.83
CA ARG A 153 -0.31 -11.00 -10.10
C ARG A 153 -1.09 -12.31 -10.03
N GLY A 154 -0.77 -13.14 -9.05
CA GLY A 154 -1.35 -14.44 -8.91
C GLY A 154 -0.97 -15.14 -7.62
N LEU A 155 -1.82 -14.99 -6.61
CA LEU A 155 -1.65 -15.67 -5.34
C LEU A 155 -2.22 -17.08 -5.40
N ASP A 156 -1.34 -18.06 -5.38
CA ASP A 156 -1.74 -19.47 -5.39
C ASP A 156 -2.46 -19.88 -4.10
N GLY A 157 -3.43 -20.78 -4.26
CA GLY A 157 -4.26 -21.28 -3.16
C GLY A 157 -5.36 -20.32 -2.69
N CYS A 158 -5.47 -19.11 -3.24
CA CYS A 158 -6.56 -18.20 -2.92
C CYS A 158 -7.91 -18.71 -3.46
N LEU A 159 -8.97 -18.58 -2.65
CA LEU A 159 -10.32 -19.07 -2.98
C LEU A 159 -10.84 -18.56 -4.32
N LEU A 160 -10.59 -17.28 -4.64
CA LEU A 160 -11.04 -16.67 -5.90
C LEU A 160 -10.48 -17.40 -7.14
N ARG A 161 -9.26 -17.93 -7.06
CA ARG A 161 -8.65 -18.73 -8.13
C ARG A 161 -9.19 -20.15 -8.15
N GLN A 162 -9.37 -20.77 -6.99
CA GLN A 162 -9.97 -22.11 -6.89
C GLN A 162 -11.38 -22.13 -7.48
N MET A 163 -12.15 -21.07 -7.25
CA MET A 163 -13.51 -20.87 -7.76
C MET A 163 -13.56 -20.38 -9.22
N ARG A 164 -12.41 -20.19 -9.87
CA ARG A 164 -12.31 -19.68 -11.26
C ARG A 164 -13.09 -18.38 -11.48
N VAL A 165 -13.06 -17.48 -10.51
CA VAL A 165 -13.70 -16.16 -10.64
C VAL A 165 -13.04 -15.40 -11.80
N PRO A 166 -13.82 -14.76 -12.69
CA PRO A 166 -13.27 -13.94 -13.78
C PRO A 166 -12.34 -12.82 -13.28
N ASP A 167 -11.59 -12.24 -14.21
CA ASP A 167 -10.76 -11.09 -13.92
C ASP A 167 -11.63 -9.86 -13.61
N ILE A 168 -11.57 -9.42 -12.36
CA ILE A 168 -12.26 -8.26 -11.82
C ILE A 168 -11.15 -7.30 -11.36
N PRO A 169 -11.03 -6.12 -11.99
CA PRO A 169 -10.07 -5.08 -11.63
C PRO A 169 -10.09 -4.78 -10.12
N GLY A 170 -8.93 -4.88 -9.46
CA GLY A 170 -8.78 -4.58 -8.03
C GLY A 170 -9.27 -5.68 -7.07
N VAL A 171 -9.86 -6.76 -7.58
CA VAL A 171 -10.31 -7.90 -6.76
C VAL A 171 -9.48 -9.14 -7.06
N THR A 172 -9.45 -9.58 -8.32
CA THR A 172 -8.67 -10.76 -8.74
C THR A 172 -7.42 -10.39 -9.53
N THR A 173 -7.27 -9.12 -9.89
CA THR A 173 -6.10 -8.57 -10.59
C THR A 173 -5.43 -7.48 -9.75
N PRO A 174 -4.09 -7.39 -9.77
CA PRO A 174 -3.36 -6.42 -8.96
C PRO A 174 -3.62 -4.99 -9.40
N MET A 175 -3.74 -4.09 -8.42
CA MET A 175 -3.76 -2.65 -8.61
C MET A 175 -2.52 -2.02 -7.99
N CYS A 176 -2.03 -0.95 -8.62
CA CYS A 176 -0.97 -0.13 -8.08
C CYS A 176 -1.54 1.19 -7.57
N TYR A 177 -0.98 1.62 -6.44
CA TYR A 177 -1.31 2.88 -5.77
C TYR A 177 -0.07 3.75 -5.71
N PHE A 178 -0.18 4.98 -6.22
CA PHE A 178 0.84 6.02 -6.11
C PHE A 178 0.42 7.02 -5.03
N GLY A 179 1.19 7.08 -3.94
CA GLY A 179 0.94 7.97 -2.81
C GLY A 179 1.89 9.16 -2.81
N MET A 180 1.45 10.25 -2.20
CA MET A 180 2.29 11.38 -1.78
C MET A 180 1.99 11.74 -0.33
N TRP A 181 2.71 12.72 0.23
CA TRP A 181 2.44 13.20 1.59
C TRP A 181 0.96 13.54 1.77
N LYS A 182 0.40 13.07 2.89
CA LYS A 182 -1.02 13.15 3.27
C LYS A 182 -2.01 12.35 2.41
N ALA A 183 -1.61 11.68 1.34
CA ALA A 183 -2.53 10.77 0.65
C ALA A 183 -2.91 9.62 1.58
N PHE A 184 -4.18 9.26 1.65
CA PHE A 184 -4.69 8.30 2.64
C PHE A 184 -5.83 7.45 2.10
N PHE A 185 -6.18 6.39 2.83
CA PHE A 185 -7.39 5.61 2.62
C PHE A 185 -8.31 5.73 3.84
N SER A 186 -9.61 5.86 3.60
CA SER A 186 -10.61 5.94 4.66
C SER A 186 -10.83 4.58 5.33
N TRP A 187 -11.48 4.57 6.50
CA TRP A 187 -11.95 3.35 7.14
C TRP A 187 -12.89 2.55 6.22
N HIS A 188 -12.57 1.29 5.97
CA HIS A 188 -13.36 0.36 5.16
C HIS A 188 -13.15 -1.09 5.66
N LYS A 189 -13.90 -2.05 5.10
CA LYS A 189 -13.76 -3.49 5.34
C LYS A 189 -13.19 -4.18 4.11
#